data_AF-A0A2S9YCA5-F1
#
_entry.id   AF-A0A2S9YCA5-F1
#
_cell.length_a   1.000
_cell.length_b   1.000
_cell.length_c   1.000
_cell.angle_alpha   90.00
_cell.angle_beta   90.00
_cell.angle_gamma   90.00
#
_symmetry.space_group_name_H-M   'P 1'
#
loop_
_entity.id
_entity.type
_entity.pdbx_description
1 polymer ?
#
loop_
_entity_poly.entity_id
_entity_poly.type
_entity_poly.pdbx_seq_one_letter_code
_entity_poly.pdbx_strand_id
1 'polypeptide(L)'
;MIYLRAGLYAEGPTDYYFLCPLLNRMLREIAAQLFPGANEIEDTRGIDSSGGEKTRADRIAAAVRDNEDLIDILIIHADGAGNPAAVIREQVAPGIEAARTAIPNKPIPAIPCVPVREIEAWLLADESVFREQLGVEVALPAAPERELDPKRILRERLPSPRGSAPGIPYTLFGEQVSLAALRRLAAFTEFEAALTQLVRSFGPGRS
;
A
#
# COMPACT_ATOMS: atom_id res chain seq x y z
N MET A 1 -16.02 -13.83 14.31
CA MET A 1 -16.06 -12.45 13.78
C MET A 1 -14.66 -11.89 13.96
N ILE A 2 -14.08 -11.30 12.92
CA ILE A 2 -12.81 -10.57 13.04
C ILE A 2 -13.09 -9.07 13.11
N TYR A 3 -12.25 -8.36 13.86
CA TYR A 3 -12.14 -6.92 13.83
C TYR A 3 -10.69 -6.59 13.53
N LEU A 4 -10.43 -5.74 12.53
CA LEU A 4 -9.09 -5.49 12.03
C LEU A 4 -8.87 -4.01 11.73
N ARG A 5 -7.79 -3.47 12.29
CA ARG A 5 -7.29 -2.12 12.02
C ARG A 5 -5.91 -2.20 11.39
N ALA A 6 -5.73 -1.57 10.24
CA ALA A 6 -4.47 -1.57 9.52
C ALA A 6 -3.72 -0.24 9.71
N GLY A 7 -2.42 -0.34 10.02
CA GLY A 7 -1.48 0.77 9.92
C GLY A 7 -0.72 0.71 8.58
N LEU A 8 -0.50 1.86 7.96
CA LEU A 8 0.42 2.03 6.83
C LEU A 8 1.59 2.91 7.28
N TYR A 9 2.82 2.44 7.08
CA TYR A 9 4.02 3.27 7.14
C TYR A 9 4.61 3.39 5.73
N ALA A 10 4.69 4.60 5.19
CA ALA A 10 5.20 4.90 3.85
C ALA A 10 6.23 6.03 3.85
N GLU A 11 6.98 6.19 2.75
CA GLU A 11 8.10 7.14 2.66
C GLU A 11 7.66 8.56 2.31
N GLY A 12 6.67 8.68 1.42
CA GLY A 12 6.17 9.95 0.92
C GLY A 12 4.70 10.18 1.26
N PRO A 13 4.26 11.45 1.37
CA PRO A 13 2.86 11.80 1.61
C PRO A 13 1.92 11.29 0.50
N THR A 14 2.41 11.22 -0.75
CA THR A 14 1.66 10.71 -1.91
C THR A 14 1.29 9.24 -1.79
N ASP A 15 2.13 8.46 -1.11
CA ASP A 15 1.92 7.04 -0.92
C ASP A 15 0.72 6.79 -0.03
N TYR A 16 0.57 7.57 1.04
CA TYR A 16 -0.62 7.51 1.91
C TYR A 16 -1.89 7.88 1.15
N TYR A 17 -1.83 8.90 0.29
CA TYR A 17 -2.98 9.32 -0.50
C TYR A 17 -3.49 8.21 -1.42
N PHE A 18 -2.61 7.42 -2.01
CA PHE A 18 -2.99 6.31 -2.87
C PHE A 18 -3.28 5.02 -2.09
N LEU A 19 -2.37 4.61 -1.21
CA LEU A 19 -2.39 3.30 -0.57
C LEU A 19 -3.48 3.20 0.51
N CYS A 20 -3.77 4.24 1.30
CA CYS A 20 -4.83 4.13 2.32
C CYS A 20 -6.20 3.77 1.71
N PRO A 21 -6.76 4.51 0.73
CA PRO A 21 -8.04 4.13 0.13
C PRO A 21 -7.98 2.80 -0.65
N LEU A 22 -6.84 2.47 -1.27
CA LEU A 22 -6.66 1.16 -1.92
C LEU A 22 -6.71 0.02 -0.89
N LEU A 23 -5.97 0.13 0.21
CA LEU A 23 -5.94 -0.86 1.29
C LEU A 23 -7.31 -1.04 1.92
N ASN A 24 -8.09 0.03 2.10
CA ASN A 24 -9.46 -0.06 2.60
C ASN A 24 -10.32 -0.97 1.72
N ARG A 25 -10.23 -0.80 0.39
CA ARG A 25 -10.97 -1.61 -0.58
C ARG A 25 -10.47 -3.06 -0.58
N MET A 26 -9.15 -3.26 -0.59
CA MET A 26 -8.53 -4.60 -0.57
C MET A 26 -8.88 -5.37 0.70
N LEU A 27 -8.71 -4.77 1.88
CA LEU A 27 -8.96 -5.42 3.17
C LEU A 27 -10.43 -5.79 3.32
N ARG A 28 -11.35 -4.91 2.92
CA ARG A 28 -12.80 -5.20 2.93
C ARG A 28 -13.14 -6.36 1.97
N GLU A 29 -12.58 -6.38 0.76
CA GLU A 29 -12.79 -7.48 -0.19
C GLU A 29 -12.23 -8.81 0.35
N ILE A 30 -10.98 -8.81 0.83
CA ILE A 30 -10.32 -9.99 1.40
C ILE A 30 -11.10 -10.51 2.62
N ALA A 31 -11.49 -9.63 3.54
CA ALA A 31 -12.21 -10.01 4.75
C ALA A 31 -13.61 -10.54 4.44
N ALA A 32 -14.31 -9.94 3.47
CA ALA A 32 -15.62 -10.44 3.01
C ALA A 32 -15.52 -11.83 2.39
N GLN A 33 -14.42 -12.13 1.67
CA GLN A 33 -14.16 -13.46 1.10
C GLN A 33 -13.78 -14.50 2.18
N LEU A 34 -12.91 -14.13 3.12
CA LEU A 34 -12.40 -15.06 4.15
C LEU A 34 -13.39 -15.29 5.30
N PHE A 35 -14.16 -14.26 5.67
CA PHE A 35 -15.06 -14.26 6.82
C PHE A 35 -16.44 -13.67 6.45
N PRO A 36 -17.21 -14.31 5.55
CA PRO A 36 -18.50 -13.80 5.09
C PRO A 36 -19.46 -13.50 6.24
N GLY A 37 -19.98 -12.28 6.30
CA GLY A 37 -20.93 -11.85 7.34
C GLY A 37 -20.36 -11.75 8.76
N ALA A 38 -19.05 -11.90 8.94
CA ALA A 38 -18.40 -11.93 10.24
C ALA A 38 -17.05 -11.19 10.25
N ASN A 39 -17.02 -10.00 9.65
CA ASN A 39 -15.85 -9.12 9.64
C ASN A 39 -16.24 -7.66 9.86
N GLU A 40 -15.38 -6.93 10.55
CA GLU A 40 -15.42 -5.49 10.69
C GLU A 40 -14.00 -4.94 10.43
N ILE A 41 -13.89 -4.08 9.42
CA ILE A 41 -12.62 -3.52 8.96
C ILE A 41 -12.68 -2.01 9.11
N GLU A 42 -11.79 -1.44 9.91
CA GLU A 42 -11.60 0.01 9.99
C GLU A 42 -10.81 0.54 8.81
N ASP A 43 -10.93 1.83 8.55
CA ASP A 43 -10.11 2.47 7.53
C ASP A 43 -8.64 2.47 7.96
N THR A 44 -7.79 2.13 7.01
CA THR A 44 -6.34 2.10 7.12
C THR A 44 -5.83 3.47 7.53
N ARG A 45 -4.97 3.46 8.55
CA ARG A 45 -4.40 4.67 9.11
C ARG A 45 -2.95 4.82 8.71
N GLY A 46 -2.62 5.98 8.14
CA GLY A 46 -1.21 6.38 8.02
C GLY A 46 -0.62 6.56 9.41
N ILE A 47 0.48 5.86 9.69
CA ILE A 47 1.27 6.02 10.91
C ILE A 47 2.65 6.55 10.55
N ASP A 48 3.15 7.43 11.40
CA ASP A 48 4.51 7.96 11.32
C ASP A 48 5.04 8.17 12.74
N SER A 49 6.35 8.35 12.89
CA SER A 49 6.91 8.73 14.18
C SER A 49 6.81 10.24 14.37
N SER A 50 6.80 10.70 15.63
CA SER A 50 6.90 12.13 15.96
C SER A 50 8.24 12.76 15.55
N GLY A 51 9.16 11.97 14.97
CA GLY A 51 10.51 12.37 14.60
C GLY A 51 11.51 12.26 15.75
N GLY A 52 12.80 12.26 15.40
CA GLY A 52 13.93 12.17 16.34
C GLY A 52 14.76 10.90 16.21
N GLU A 53 14.23 9.86 15.58
CA GLU A 53 14.96 8.61 15.37
C GLU A 53 15.91 8.67 14.16
N LYS A 54 17.10 8.11 14.34
CA LYS A 54 18.17 8.17 13.34
C LYS A 54 17.94 7.21 12.18
N THR A 55 17.46 6.00 12.46
CA THR A 55 17.27 4.96 11.45
C THR A 55 15.81 4.81 11.05
N ARG A 56 15.57 4.29 9.84
CA ARG A 56 14.24 3.98 9.34
C ARG A 56 13.54 2.92 10.21
N ALA A 57 14.28 1.91 10.66
CA ALA A 57 13.76 0.86 11.53
C ALA A 57 13.31 1.42 12.89
N ASP A 58 14.09 2.33 13.47
CA ASP A 58 13.73 3.00 14.73
C ASP A 58 12.47 3.86 14.57
N ARG A 59 12.34 4.59 13.45
CA ARG A 59 11.12 5.36 13.12
C ARG A 59 9.89 4.46 13.00
N ILE A 60 10.00 3.32 12.33
CA ILE A 60 8.90 2.35 12.25
C ILE A 60 8.54 1.84 13.64
N ALA A 61 9.52 1.47 14.46
CA ALA A 61 9.25 0.99 15.82
C ALA A 61 8.59 2.07 16.70
N ALA A 62 9.00 3.33 16.56
CA ALA A 62 8.38 4.46 17.24
C ALA A 62 6.93 4.66 16.77
N ALA A 63 6.70 4.73 15.46
CA ALA A 63 5.37 4.81 14.89
C ALA A 63 4.47 3.68 15.37
N VAL A 64 4.98 2.45 15.50
CA VAL A 64 4.20 1.32 16.03
C VAL A 64 3.85 1.51 17.52
N ARG A 65 4.79 1.94 18.36
CA ARG A 65 4.52 2.21 19.79
C ARG A 65 3.48 3.30 19.98
N ASP A 66 3.59 4.40 19.25
CA ASP A 66 2.68 5.55 19.34
C ASP A 66 1.25 5.19 18.90
N ASN A 67 1.08 4.02 18.27
CA ASN A 67 -0.14 3.58 17.62
C ASN A 67 -0.58 2.18 18.06
N GLU A 68 -0.03 1.65 19.17
CA GLU A 68 -0.19 0.26 19.56
C GLU A 68 -1.64 -0.18 19.74
N ASP A 69 -2.48 0.71 20.27
CA ASP A 69 -3.90 0.44 20.54
C ASP A 69 -4.80 0.72 19.35
N LEU A 70 -4.23 1.17 18.23
CA LEU A 70 -4.97 1.67 17.08
C LEU A 70 -4.71 0.85 15.80
N ILE A 71 -3.81 -0.14 15.86
CA ILE A 71 -3.50 -1.03 14.72
C ILE A 71 -3.35 -2.47 15.21
N ASP A 72 -3.73 -3.41 14.35
CA ASP A 72 -3.61 -4.85 14.56
C ASP A 72 -2.67 -5.50 13.54
N ILE A 73 -2.49 -4.87 12.37
CA ILE A 73 -1.50 -5.23 11.34
C ILE A 73 -0.76 -3.99 10.84
N LEU A 74 0.44 -4.20 10.31
CA LEU A 74 1.25 -3.15 9.70
C LEU A 74 1.58 -3.47 8.24
N ILE A 75 1.37 -2.51 7.36
CA ILE A 75 1.87 -2.52 5.98
C ILE A 75 3.01 -1.51 5.91
N ILE A 76 4.17 -1.94 5.44
CA ILE A 76 5.34 -1.07 5.26
C ILE A 76 5.59 -0.91 3.77
N HIS A 77 5.47 0.31 3.29
CA HIS A 77 5.73 0.68 1.90
C HIS A 77 7.14 1.25 1.72
N ALA A 78 7.76 0.85 0.62
CA ALA A 78 8.95 1.47 0.03
C ALA A 78 8.91 1.22 -1.49
N ASP A 79 9.51 2.11 -2.27
CA ASP A 79 9.66 1.94 -3.72
C ASP A 79 10.71 0.86 -4.03
N GLY A 80 10.38 -0.08 -4.93
CA GLY A 80 11.25 -1.20 -5.27
C GLY A 80 12.47 -0.85 -6.12
N ALA A 81 12.51 0.34 -6.74
CA ALA A 81 13.64 0.84 -7.52
C ALA A 81 14.18 -0.14 -8.61
N GLY A 82 13.31 -1.03 -9.13
CA GLY A 82 13.66 -2.07 -10.10
C GLY A 82 14.23 -3.36 -9.48
N ASN A 83 14.42 -3.41 -8.16
CA ASN A 83 14.85 -4.60 -7.42
C ASN A 83 14.10 -4.71 -6.07
N PRO A 84 12.81 -5.10 -6.08
CA PRO A 84 11.99 -5.22 -4.87
C PRO A 84 12.60 -6.11 -3.81
N ALA A 85 13.25 -7.21 -4.19
CA ALA A 85 13.86 -8.14 -3.26
C ALA A 85 14.99 -7.49 -2.44
N ALA A 86 15.81 -6.64 -3.06
CA ALA A 86 16.84 -5.88 -2.35
C ALA A 86 16.22 -4.84 -1.42
N VAL A 87 15.23 -4.09 -1.89
CA VAL A 87 14.52 -3.09 -1.08
C VAL A 87 13.83 -3.73 0.13
N ILE A 88 13.14 -4.86 -0.07
CA ILE A 88 12.52 -5.60 1.04
C ILE A 88 13.59 -6.00 2.06
N ARG A 89 14.72 -6.56 1.62
CA ARG A 89 15.79 -7.00 2.53
C ARG A 89 16.44 -5.85 3.30
N GLU A 90 16.67 -4.72 2.64
CA GLU A 90 17.51 -3.63 3.16
C GLU A 90 16.72 -2.53 3.86
N GLN A 91 15.48 -2.28 3.43
CA GLN A 91 14.68 -1.15 3.90
C GLN A 91 13.44 -1.57 4.69
N VAL A 92 12.80 -2.67 4.31
CA VAL A 92 11.53 -3.10 4.92
C VAL A 92 11.73 -4.13 6.02
N ALA A 93 12.53 -5.17 5.78
CA ALA A 93 12.75 -6.27 6.73
C ALA A 93 13.33 -5.79 8.09
N PRO A 94 14.32 -4.85 8.15
CA PRO A 94 14.75 -4.29 9.42
C PRO A 94 13.62 -3.58 10.17
N GLY A 95 12.71 -2.95 9.44
CA GLY A 95 11.51 -2.30 9.96
C GLY A 95 10.48 -3.29 10.51
N ILE A 96 10.24 -4.40 9.80
CA ILE A 96 9.37 -5.50 10.27
C ILE A 96 9.92 -6.08 11.58
N GLU A 97 11.21 -6.35 11.63
CA GLU A 97 11.86 -6.87 12.84
C GLU A 97 11.76 -5.88 14.01
N ALA A 98 12.01 -4.59 13.75
CA ALA A 98 11.90 -3.56 14.77
C ALA A 98 10.44 -3.41 15.26
N ALA A 99 9.45 -3.41 14.37
CA ALA A 99 8.03 -3.38 14.71
C ALA A 99 7.60 -4.58 15.58
N ARG A 100 8.08 -5.79 15.23
CA ARG A 100 7.79 -7.01 15.99
C ARG A 100 8.25 -6.92 17.45
N THR A 101 9.40 -6.29 17.69
CA THR A 101 9.96 -6.12 19.04
C THR A 101 9.55 -4.81 19.72
N ALA A 102 8.84 -3.93 19.03
CA ALA A 102 8.50 -2.60 19.53
C ALA A 102 7.56 -2.66 20.74
N ILE A 103 6.67 -3.66 20.78
CA ILE A 103 5.71 -3.89 21.86
C ILE A 103 5.83 -5.36 22.30
N PRO A 104 6.61 -5.67 23.35
CA PRO A 104 6.95 -7.04 23.73
C PRO A 104 5.74 -7.97 23.98
N ASN A 105 4.62 -7.41 24.46
CA ASN A 105 3.43 -8.18 24.82
C ASN A 105 2.35 -8.21 23.72
N LYS A 106 2.57 -7.52 22.60
CA LYS A 106 1.61 -7.39 21.50
C LYS A 106 2.37 -7.25 20.17
N PRO A 107 2.98 -8.34 19.66
CA PRO A 107 3.67 -8.27 18.37
C PRO A 107 2.66 -7.96 17.27
N ILE A 108 2.86 -6.84 16.58
CA ILE A 108 2.04 -6.45 15.42
C ILE A 108 2.66 -7.09 14.18
N PRO A 109 1.97 -8.07 13.54
CA PRO A 109 2.48 -8.67 12.32
C PRO A 109 2.52 -7.63 11.19
N ALA A 110 3.61 -7.65 10.44
CA ALA A 110 3.90 -6.66 9.40
C ALA A 110 4.24 -7.33 8.06
N ILE A 111 3.85 -6.70 6.95
CA ILE A 111 4.16 -7.17 5.59
C ILE A 111 4.68 -6.03 4.70
N PRO A 112 5.52 -6.34 3.70
CA PRO A 112 5.99 -5.37 2.73
C PRO A 112 4.91 -5.06 1.67
N CYS A 113 4.80 -3.79 1.27
CA CYS A 113 4.08 -3.34 0.06
C CYS A 113 5.09 -2.63 -0.85
N VAL A 114 5.77 -3.40 -1.70
CA VAL A 114 6.87 -2.90 -2.54
C VAL A 114 6.55 -3.15 -4.03
N PRO A 115 6.21 -2.12 -4.82
CA PRO A 115 6.03 -2.26 -6.26
C PRO A 115 7.38 -2.57 -6.94
N VAL A 116 7.39 -2.99 -8.21
CA VAL A 116 8.66 -3.23 -8.93
C VAL A 116 9.56 -1.99 -8.95
N ARG A 117 8.96 -0.81 -9.15
CA ARG A 117 9.65 0.47 -9.13
C ARG A 117 9.02 1.44 -8.16
N GLU A 118 7.93 2.06 -8.58
CA GLU A 118 7.19 3.07 -7.81
C GLU A 118 5.70 2.76 -7.90
N ILE A 119 4.89 3.25 -6.95
CA ILE A 119 3.44 3.03 -6.95
C ILE A 119 2.75 3.59 -8.20
N GLU A 120 3.36 4.56 -8.88
CA GLU A 120 2.86 5.13 -10.14
C GLU A 120 2.71 4.08 -11.24
N ALA A 121 3.51 3.00 -11.20
CA ALA A 121 3.32 1.88 -12.11
C ALA A 121 1.95 1.21 -11.92
N TRP A 122 1.42 1.19 -10.70
CA TRP A 122 0.09 0.63 -10.40
C TRP A 122 -1.03 1.54 -10.90
N LEU A 123 -0.85 2.87 -10.85
CA LEU A 123 -1.81 3.84 -11.41
C LEU A 123 -1.95 3.68 -12.94
N LEU A 124 -0.86 3.30 -13.62
CA LEU A 124 -0.82 3.05 -15.06
C LEU A 124 -1.44 1.70 -15.47
N ALA A 125 -1.96 0.90 -14.54
CA ALA A 125 -2.53 -0.41 -14.87
C ALA A 125 -3.99 -0.34 -15.33
N ASP A 126 -4.68 0.78 -15.09
CA ASP A 126 -6.12 0.90 -15.32
C ASP A 126 -6.49 2.14 -16.13
N GLU A 127 -6.76 1.94 -17.42
CA GLU A 127 -7.23 2.96 -18.34
C GLU A 127 -8.61 3.53 -17.96
N SER A 128 -9.43 2.76 -17.23
CA SER A 128 -10.79 3.19 -16.90
C SER A 128 -10.81 4.41 -15.98
N VAL A 129 -9.83 4.55 -15.06
CA VAL A 129 -9.74 5.73 -14.19
C VAL A 129 -9.51 7.00 -15.02
N PHE A 130 -8.64 6.93 -16.03
CA PHE A 130 -8.38 8.07 -16.91
C PHE A 130 -9.62 8.45 -17.72
N ARG A 131 -10.28 7.45 -18.31
CA ARG A 131 -11.45 7.69 -19.16
C ARG A 131 -12.67 8.16 -18.36
N GLU A 132 -12.98 7.49 -17.26
CA GLU A 132 -14.25 7.64 -16.54
C GLU A 132 -14.18 8.74 -15.48
N GLN A 133 -13.04 8.92 -14.82
CA GLN A 133 -12.88 9.90 -13.75
C GLN A 133 -12.22 11.19 -14.21
N LEU A 134 -11.32 11.11 -15.22
CA LEU A 134 -10.57 12.26 -15.72
C LEU A 134 -11.04 12.73 -17.11
N GLY A 135 -11.89 11.95 -17.79
CA GLY A 135 -12.36 12.29 -19.14
C GLY A 135 -11.28 12.27 -20.21
N VAL A 136 -10.19 11.51 -20.01
CA VAL A 136 -9.05 11.42 -20.93
C VAL A 136 -8.91 10.01 -21.48
N GLU A 137 -8.91 9.87 -22.81
CA GLU A 137 -8.50 8.64 -23.47
C GLU A 137 -6.98 8.56 -23.56
N VAL A 138 -6.40 7.53 -22.95
CA VAL A 138 -4.96 7.32 -22.92
C VAL A 138 -4.65 5.87 -23.28
N ALA A 139 -3.62 5.66 -24.09
CA ALA A 139 -3.03 4.34 -24.26
C ALA A 139 -1.96 4.15 -23.18
N LEU A 140 -2.15 3.19 -22.29
CA LEU A 140 -1.21 2.89 -21.22
C LEU A 140 -0.19 1.83 -21.63
N PRO A 141 0.98 1.78 -20.96
CA PRO A 141 1.97 0.73 -21.23
C PRO A 141 1.39 -0.66 -20.97
N ALA A 142 1.73 -1.63 -21.83
CA ALA A 142 1.29 -3.02 -21.66
C ALA A 142 1.89 -3.70 -20.41
N ALA A 143 3.05 -3.22 -19.94
CA ALA A 143 3.72 -3.72 -18.74
C ALA A 143 4.18 -2.56 -17.84
N PRO A 144 3.25 -1.90 -17.12
CA PRO A 144 3.55 -0.69 -16.34
C PRO A 144 4.69 -0.85 -15.34
N GLU A 145 4.81 -2.01 -14.69
CA GLU A 145 5.88 -2.32 -13.73
C GLU A 145 7.28 -2.40 -14.36
N ARG A 146 7.39 -2.51 -15.69
CA ARG A 146 8.66 -2.51 -16.42
C ARG A 146 9.11 -1.11 -16.86
N GLU A 147 8.24 -0.12 -16.77
CA GLU A 147 8.55 1.25 -17.18
C GLU A 147 9.63 1.84 -16.30
N LEU A 148 10.62 2.50 -16.90
CA LEU A 148 11.74 3.10 -16.15
C LEU A 148 11.29 4.29 -15.28
N ASP A 149 10.31 5.04 -15.76
CA ASP A 149 9.83 6.27 -15.14
C ASP A 149 8.29 6.35 -15.28
N PRO A 150 7.54 5.55 -14.50
CA PRO A 150 6.08 5.55 -14.55
C PRO A 150 5.49 6.91 -14.14
N LYS A 151 6.18 7.65 -13.27
CA LYS A 151 5.78 8.98 -12.80
C LYS A 151 5.81 10.02 -13.92
N ARG A 152 6.82 10.00 -14.79
CA ARG A 152 6.84 10.82 -16.02
C ARG A 152 5.71 10.46 -16.96
N ILE A 153 5.46 9.17 -17.19
CA ILE A 153 4.36 8.72 -18.06
C ILE A 153 3.03 9.24 -17.51
N LEU A 154 2.75 9.12 -16.22
CA LEU A 154 1.54 9.69 -15.62
C LEU A 154 1.40 11.19 -15.89
N ARG A 155 2.46 11.97 -15.64
CA ARG A 155 2.43 13.43 -15.87
C ARG A 155 2.17 13.80 -17.32
N GLU A 156 2.66 13.01 -18.27
CA GLU A 156 2.44 13.22 -19.71
C GLU A 156 1.02 12.86 -20.15
N ARG A 157 0.34 11.97 -19.41
CA ARG A 157 -1.00 11.47 -19.74
C ARG A 157 -2.12 12.17 -18.97
N LEU A 158 -1.80 12.84 -17.87
CA LEU A 158 -2.76 13.56 -17.07
C LEU A 158 -3.11 14.92 -17.68
N PRO A 159 -4.38 15.33 -17.60
CA PRO A 159 -4.79 16.65 -18.05
C PRO A 159 -4.13 17.71 -17.17
N SER A 160 -3.51 18.72 -17.78
CA SER A 160 -2.94 19.85 -17.05
C SER A 160 -3.81 21.10 -17.16
N PRO A 161 -4.08 21.82 -16.05
CA PRO A 161 -4.57 23.18 -16.12
C PRO A 161 -3.60 24.07 -16.91
N ARG A 162 -4.13 25.04 -17.66
CA ARG A 162 -3.29 25.99 -18.42
C ARG A 162 -2.33 26.71 -17.47
N GLY A 163 -1.03 26.48 -17.64
CA GLY A 163 0.04 27.18 -16.93
C GLY A 163 0.60 26.50 -15.68
N SER A 164 0.16 25.28 -15.32
CA SER A 164 0.77 24.49 -14.24
C SER A 164 1.24 23.12 -14.74
N ALA A 165 2.09 22.45 -13.96
CA ALA A 165 2.32 21.01 -14.13
C ALA A 165 1.11 20.24 -13.56
N PRO A 166 0.67 19.14 -14.19
CA PRO A 166 -0.43 18.35 -13.66
C PRO A 166 0.02 17.66 -12.37
N GLY A 167 -0.75 17.84 -11.29
CA GLY A 167 -0.62 17.03 -10.09
C GLY A 167 -1.22 15.65 -10.34
N ILE A 168 -0.58 14.59 -9.84
CA ILE A 168 -1.14 13.24 -9.89
C ILE A 168 -2.22 13.13 -8.80
N PRO A 169 -3.49 12.82 -9.14
CA PRO A 169 -4.57 12.74 -8.15
C PRO A 169 -4.54 11.39 -7.42
N TYR A 170 -3.52 11.14 -6.60
CA TYR A 170 -3.27 9.86 -5.93
C TYR A 170 -4.49 9.30 -5.17
N THR A 171 -5.22 10.15 -4.44
CA THR A 171 -6.45 9.75 -3.72
C THR A 171 -7.51 9.18 -4.65
N LEU A 172 -7.79 9.87 -5.77
CA LEU A 172 -8.75 9.40 -6.77
C LEU A 172 -8.34 8.03 -7.32
N PHE A 173 -7.05 7.85 -7.65
CA PHE A 173 -6.57 6.57 -8.12
C PHE A 173 -6.72 5.47 -7.08
N GLY A 174 -6.41 5.73 -5.80
CA GLY A 174 -6.55 4.73 -4.75
C GLY A 174 -8.02 4.33 -4.52
N GLU A 175 -8.95 5.27 -4.67
CA GLU A 175 -10.39 5.04 -4.56
C GLU A 175 -10.98 4.30 -5.77
N GLN A 176 -10.44 4.51 -6.97
CA GLN A 176 -11.11 4.12 -8.23
C GLN A 176 -10.39 3.02 -9.02
N VAL A 177 -9.07 2.85 -8.86
CA VAL A 177 -8.32 1.84 -9.64
C VAL A 177 -8.93 0.45 -9.46
N SER A 178 -9.13 -0.27 -10.55
CA SER A 178 -9.70 -1.61 -10.54
C SER A 178 -8.73 -2.60 -9.89
N LEU A 179 -9.19 -3.31 -8.86
CA LEU A 179 -8.43 -4.40 -8.26
C LEU A 179 -8.16 -5.51 -9.29
N ALA A 180 -9.07 -5.75 -10.23
CA ALA A 180 -8.84 -6.69 -11.34
C ALA A 180 -7.74 -6.21 -12.30
N ALA A 181 -7.58 -4.89 -12.48
CA ALA A 181 -6.47 -4.34 -13.24
C ALA A 181 -5.13 -4.50 -12.51
N LEU A 182 -5.11 -4.21 -11.21
CA LEU A 182 -3.93 -4.40 -10.37
C LEU A 182 -3.49 -5.87 -10.27
N ARG A 183 -4.45 -6.82 -10.26
CA ARG A 183 -4.17 -8.27 -10.30
C ARG A 183 -3.45 -8.76 -11.57
N ARG A 184 -3.26 -7.91 -12.58
CA ARG A 184 -2.39 -8.21 -13.73
C ARG A 184 -0.91 -7.93 -13.46
N LEU A 185 -0.60 -7.24 -12.37
CA LEU A 185 0.75 -6.83 -11.99
C LEU A 185 1.34 -7.84 -11.00
N ALA A 186 2.58 -8.24 -11.25
CA ALA A 186 3.21 -9.32 -10.47
C ALA A 186 3.42 -8.90 -9.01
N ALA A 187 4.02 -7.73 -8.77
CA ALA A 187 4.30 -7.28 -7.40
C ALA A 187 3.01 -7.00 -6.62
N PHE A 188 1.95 -6.53 -7.28
CA PHE A 188 0.65 -6.39 -6.63
C PHE A 188 0.06 -7.75 -6.21
N THR A 189 0.11 -8.77 -7.09
CA THR A 189 -0.41 -10.11 -6.73
C THR A 189 0.37 -10.77 -5.60
N GLU A 190 1.69 -10.57 -5.54
CA GLU A 190 2.52 -11.02 -4.42
C GLU A 190 2.13 -10.32 -3.12
N PHE A 191 1.93 -9.00 -3.17
CA PHE A 191 1.45 -8.22 -2.03
C PHE A 191 0.05 -8.66 -1.57
N GLU A 192 -0.91 -8.80 -2.49
CA GLU A 192 -2.27 -9.23 -2.20
C GLU A 192 -2.30 -10.63 -1.57
N ALA A 193 -1.46 -11.55 -2.05
CA ALA A 193 -1.33 -12.89 -1.48
C ALA A 193 -0.78 -12.85 -0.05
N ALA A 194 0.25 -12.05 0.21
CA ALA A 194 0.81 -11.86 1.55
C ALA A 194 -0.22 -11.24 2.51
N LEU A 195 -0.95 -10.21 2.06
CA LEU A 195 -2.02 -9.58 2.82
C LEU A 195 -3.16 -10.55 3.12
N THR A 196 -3.57 -11.35 2.14
CA THR A 196 -4.61 -12.36 2.31
C THR A 196 -4.21 -13.41 3.35
N GLN A 197 -2.97 -13.88 3.32
CA GLN A 197 -2.47 -14.83 4.33
C GLN A 197 -2.41 -14.21 5.72
N LEU A 198 -1.98 -12.95 5.81
CA LEU A 198 -1.96 -12.22 7.07
C LEU A 198 -3.38 -12.10 7.64
N VAL A 199 -4.36 -11.61 6.87
CA VAL A 199 -5.75 -11.47 7.31
C VAL A 199 -6.35 -12.82 7.69
N ARG A 200 -6.05 -13.89 6.95
CA ARG A 200 -6.50 -15.26 7.28
C ARG A 200 -6.03 -15.71 8.66
N SER A 201 -4.86 -15.28 9.12
CA SER A 201 -4.33 -15.66 10.43
C SER A 201 -5.14 -15.11 11.63
N PHE A 202 -5.99 -14.10 11.41
CA PHE A 202 -6.92 -13.56 12.43
C PHE A 202 -8.22 -14.36 12.56
N GLY A 203 -8.45 -15.32 11.67
CA GLY A 203 -9.59 -16.22 11.76
C GLY A 203 -9.52 -17.14 12.97
N PRO A 204 -10.67 -17.67 13.45
CA PRO A 204 -10.66 -18.69 14.49
C PRO A 204 -9.93 -19.97 14.02
N GLY A 205 -8.69 -20.16 14.52
CA GLY A 205 -7.82 -21.34 14.32
C GLY A 205 -6.67 -21.07 13.34
N ARG A 206 -5.40 -21.12 13.75
CA ARG A 206 -4.75 -22.23 14.47
C ARG A 206 -3.97 -21.76 15.70
N SER A 207 -4.45 -22.18 16.87
CA SER A 207 -3.63 -22.43 18.06
C SER A 207 -2.68 -23.61 17.80
#